data_AF-A0A1I1VV95-F1
#
_entry.id   AF-A0A1I1VV95-F1
#
_cell.length_a   1.000
_cell.length_b   1.000
_cell.length_c   1.000
_cell.angle_alpha   90.00
_cell.angle_beta   90.00
_cell.angle_gamma   90.00
#
_symmetry.space_group_name_H-M   'P 1'
#
loop_
_entity.id
_entity.type
_entity.pdbx_description
1 polymer ?
#
loop_
_entity_poly.entity_id
_entity_poly.type
_entity_poly.pdbx_seq_one_letter_code
_entity_poly.pdbx_strand_id
1 'polypeptide(L)'
;MIHTAGAQPAYGSDADCSGRVIDTARVRHFWNRAQEGTADEYRRGLDLQDCEAQAEIHFRSESEGRLSLDDATGWGVLEQNGRTRYFFCASCEGILGRGFPARAAK
;
A
#
# COMPACT_ATOMS: atom_id res chain seq x y z
N MET A 1 4.12 4.10 14.93
CA MET A 1 2.64 4.29 14.96
C MET A 1 2.15 4.30 13.51
N ILE A 2 0.91 3.90 13.24
CA ILE A 2 0.34 3.89 11.89
C ILE A 2 -0.94 4.72 11.87
N HIS A 3 -0.99 5.76 11.05
CA HIS A 3 -2.22 6.48 10.71
C HIS A 3 -2.62 6.15 9.29
N THR A 4 -3.92 6.08 9.01
CA THR A 4 -4.43 5.64 7.71
C THR A 4 -5.40 6.65 7.13
N ALA A 5 -5.26 6.97 5.86
CA ALA A 5 -6.22 7.72 5.06
C ALA A 5 -7.05 6.75 4.22
N GLY A 6 -8.33 7.08 4.01
CA GLY A 6 -9.25 6.25 3.24
C GLY A 6 -8.76 5.97 1.81
N ALA A 7 -9.29 4.91 1.21
CA ALA A 7 -8.99 4.57 -0.17
C ALA A 7 -9.58 5.60 -1.15
N GLN A 8 -8.87 5.84 -2.22
CA GLN A 8 -9.26 6.75 -3.31
C GLN A 8 -8.89 6.12 -4.66
N PRO A 9 -9.49 6.57 -5.76
CA PRO A 9 -9.08 6.13 -7.09
C PRO A 9 -7.62 6.49 -7.34
N ALA A 10 -6.87 5.58 -7.95
CA ALA A 10 -5.52 5.90 -8.42
C ALA A 10 -5.57 7.01 -9.48
N TYR A 11 -4.47 7.74 -9.67
CA TYR A 11 -4.41 8.82 -10.64
C TYR A 11 -4.78 8.34 -12.06
N GLY A 12 -5.84 8.93 -12.64
CA GLY A 12 -6.35 8.55 -13.96
C GLY A 12 -7.34 7.38 -13.97
N SER A 13 -7.72 6.85 -12.80
CA SER A 13 -8.74 5.83 -12.64
C SER A 13 -10.08 6.44 -12.22
N ASP A 14 -11.18 5.95 -12.79
CA ASP A 14 -12.56 6.29 -12.40
C ASP A 14 -13.19 5.19 -11.50
N ALA A 15 -12.35 4.37 -10.84
CA ALA A 15 -12.81 3.25 -10.02
C ALA A 15 -13.65 3.72 -8.81
N ASP A 16 -14.73 2.99 -8.52
CA ASP A 16 -15.46 3.18 -7.26
C ASP A 16 -14.73 2.49 -6.11
N CYS A 17 -14.00 3.28 -5.34
CA CYS A 17 -13.27 2.82 -4.15
C CYS A 17 -14.14 2.83 -2.88
N SER A 18 -15.46 3.04 -3.00
CA SER A 18 -16.37 3.01 -1.88
C SER A 18 -16.33 1.65 -1.17
N GLY A 19 -16.10 1.70 0.14
CA GLY A 19 -15.99 0.50 0.96
C GLY A 19 -14.67 -0.24 0.88
N ARG A 20 -13.66 0.24 0.14
CA ARG A 20 -12.26 -0.14 0.35
C ARG A 20 -11.78 0.40 1.69
N VAL A 21 -10.97 -0.39 2.39
CA VAL A 21 -10.53 -0.09 3.77
C VAL A 21 -9.02 -0.30 3.87
N ILE A 22 -8.36 0.61 4.57
CA ILE A 22 -7.00 0.42 5.06
C ILE A 22 -7.00 0.50 6.59
N ASP A 23 -6.22 -0.37 7.22
CA ASP A 23 -6.08 -0.42 8.66
C ASP A 23 -4.66 -0.85 9.05
N THR A 24 -4.33 -0.75 10.33
CA THR A 24 -3.01 -1.12 10.85
C THR A 24 -2.64 -2.58 10.57
N ALA A 25 -3.59 -3.52 10.55
CA ALA A 25 -3.31 -4.93 10.32
C ALA A 25 -2.91 -5.18 8.87
N ARG A 26 -3.58 -4.52 7.92
CA ARG A 26 -3.27 -4.55 6.47
C ARG A 26 -1.90 -3.94 6.19
N VAL A 27 -1.61 -2.76 6.74
CA VAL A 27 -0.30 -2.11 6.61
C VAL A 27 0.82 -3.02 7.12
N ARG A 28 0.64 -3.63 8.30
CA ARG A 28 1.61 -4.60 8.84
C ARG A 28 1.71 -5.87 7.99
N HIS A 29 0.59 -6.37 7.48
CA HIS A 29 0.57 -7.56 6.63
C HIS A 29 1.41 -7.36 5.36
N PHE A 30 1.24 -6.21 4.71
CA PHE A 30 2.06 -5.78 3.58
C PHE A 30 3.52 -5.68 3.98
N TRP A 31 3.83 -4.89 5.01
CA TRP A 31 5.21 -4.62 5.43
C TRP A 31 6.01 -5.88 5.78
N ASN A 32 5.34 -6.90 6.33
CA ASN A 32 5.99 -8.16 6.70
C ASN A 32 6.24 -9.11 5.52
N ARG A 33 5.66 -8.85 4.35
CA ARG A 33 5.73 -9.74 3.18
C ARG A 33 6.30 -9.08 1.94
N ALA A 34 6.26 -7.75 1.91
CA ALA A 34 6.69 -7.00 0.75
C ALA A 34 8.21 -7.06 0.62
N GLN A 35 8.67 -7.14 -0.62
CA GLN A 35 10.08 -7.11 -1.00
C GLN A 35 10.34 -5.85 -1.81
N GLU A 36 11.50 -5.23 -1.62
CA GLU A 36 11.87 -4.04 -2.39
C GLU A 36 12.00 -4.40 -3.88
N GLY A 37 11.34 -3.63 -4.72
CA GLY A 37 11.38 -3.73 -6.18
C GLY A 37 11.85 -2.43 -6.81
N THR A 38 11.87 -2.40 -8.14
CA THR A 38 12.34 -1.24 -8.92
C THR A 38 11.19 -0.35 -9.37
N ALA A 39 11.52 0.91 -9.70
CA ALA A 39 10.57 1.84 -10.30
C ALA A 39 10.06 1.37 -11.68
N ASP A 40 10.87 0.64 -12.45
CA ASP A 40 10.45 0.05 -13.73
C ASP A 40 9.43 -1.08 -13.53
N GLU A 41 9.63 -1.94 -12.53
CA GLU A 41 8.67 -2.99 -12.20
C GLU A 41 7.35 -2.42 -11.70
N TYR A 42 7.40 -1.43 -10.81
CA TYR A 42 6.21 -0.71 -10.35
C TYR A 42 5.46 -0.06 -11.52
N ARG A 43 6.16 0.63 -12.42
CA ARG A 43 5.55 1.28 -13.60
C ARG A 43 4.82 0.30 -14.52
N ARG A 44 5.32 -0.93 -14.67
CA ARG A 44 4.63 -1.98 -15.44
C ARG A 44 3.33 -2.46 -14.78
N GLY A 45 3.17 -2.24 -13.48
CA GLY A 45 1.94 -2.55 -12.74
C GLY A 45 0.92 -1.41 -12.72
N LEU A 46 1.30 -0.17 -13.07
CA LEU A 46 0.44 1.02 -12.98
C LEU A 46 -0.83 0.91 -13.84
N ASP A 47 -0.75 0.26 -15.00
CA ASP A 47 -1.89 0.09 -15.90
C ASP A 47 -3.06 -0.70 -15.28
N LEU A 48 -2.79 -1.41 -14.18
CA LEU A 48 -3.77 -2.23 -13.45
C LEU A 48 -4.26 -1.56 -12.16
N GLN A 49 -3.73 -0.40 -11.77
CA GLN A 49 -4.14 0.27 -10.54
C GLN A 49 -5.57 0.81 -10.64
N ASP A 50 -6.40 0.43 -9.69
CA ASP A 50 -7.78 0.90 -9.56
C ASP A 50 -7.92 1.87 -8.38
N CYS A 51 -7.64 1.39 -7.18
CA CYS A 51 -7.77 2.08 -5.91
C CYS A 51 -6.43 2.05 -5.16
N GLU A 52 -6.10 3.17 -4.53
CA GLU A 52 -4.97 3.26 -3.61
C GLU A 52 -5.43 3.73 -2.22
N ALA A 53 -4.68 3.39 -1.18
CA ALA A 53 -4.86 3.97 0.15
C ALA A 53 -3.51 4.30 0.78
N GLN A 54 -3.50 5.36 1.60
CA GLN A 54 -2.28 5.87 2.21
C GLN A 54 -2.23 5.56 3.70
N ALA A 55 -1.03 5.27 4.19
CA ALA A 55 -0.73 5.11 5.60
C ALA A 55 0.54 5.87 5.97
N GLU A 56 0.47 6.69 7.01
CA GLU A 56 1.65 7.29 7.63
C GLU A 56 2.24 6.31 8.63
N ILE A 57 3.54 6.04 8.50
CA ILE A 57 4.30 5.11 9.32
C ILE A 57 5.36 5.89 10.08
N HIS A 58 5.26 5.91 11.40
CA HIS A 58 6.33 6.39 12.27
C HIS A 58 7.28 5.24 12.58
N PHE A 59 8.51 5.33 12.06
CA PHE A 59 9.57 4.35 12.26
C PHE A 59 10.25 4.56 13.61
N ARG A 60 10.97 3.53 14.10
CA ARG A 60 11.69 3.61 15.38
C ARG A 60 12.80 4.66 15.40
N SER A 61 13.29 5.06 14.23
CA SER A 61 14.32 6.08 14.01
C SER A 61 13.78 7.52 14.06
N GLU A 62 12.60 7.76 14.64
CA GLU A 62 11.87 9.04 14.63
C GLU A 62 11.53 9.59 13.24
N SER A 63 11.89 8.88 12.16
CA SER A 63 11.53 9.26 10.80
C SER A 63 10.10 8.83 10.49
N GLU A 64 9.38 9.72 9.80
CA GLU A 64 8.06 9.46 9.25
C GLU A 64 8.19 9.03 7.80
N GLY A 65 7.27 8.18 7.35
CA GLY A 65 7.16 7.85 5.94
C GLY A 65 5.72 7.62 5.55
N ARG A 66 5.39 7.96 4.31
CA ARG A 66 4.06 7.77 3.74
C ARG A 66 4.09 6.56 2.83
N LEU A 67 3.30 5.54 3.17
CA LEU A 67 3.11 4.33 2.39
C LEU A 67 1.79 4.43 1.61
N SER A 68 1.86 4.47 0.29
CA SER A 68 0.70 4.19 -0.57
C SER A 68 0.63 2.70 -0.87
N LEU A 69 -0.56 2.13 -0.84
CA LEU A 69 -0.83 0.72 -1.18
C LEU A 69 -1.86 0.65 -2.29
N ASP A 70 -1.53 -0.12 -3.33
CA ASP A 70 -2.41 -0.36 -4.47
C ASP A 70 -3.23 -1.63 -4.25
N ASP A 71 -4.53 -1.55 -4.52
CA ASP A 71 -5.42 -2.67 -4.29
C ASP A 71 -5.20 -3.79 -5.32
N ALA A 72 -5.30 -3.48 -6.62
CA ALA A 72 -5.31 -4.48 -7.68
C ALA A 72 -3.95 -5.15 -7.98
N THR A 73 -2.84 -4.65 -7.47
CA THR A 73 -1.51 -5.06 -7.98
C THR A 73 -0.58 -5.64 -6.92
N GLY A 74 -0.88 -5.43 -5.63
CA GLY A 74 0.00 -5.81 -4.52
C GLY A 74 1.27 -4.96 -4.43
N TRP A 75 1.36 -3.85 -5.18
CA TRP A 75 2.43 -2.87 -5.05
C TRP A 75 2.14 -1.86 -3.93
N GLY A 76 3.22 -1.28 -3.42
CA GLY A 76 3.16 -0.14 -2.54
C GLY A 76 4.39 0.74 -2.67
N VAL A 77 4.22 2.03 -2.39
CA VAL A 77 5.24 3.05 -2.53
C VAL A 77 5.47 3.70 -1.17
N LEU A 78 6.71 3.65 -0.69
CA LEU A 78 7.12 4.37 0.52
C LEU A 78 7.90 5.63 0.15
N GLU A 79 7.37 6.77 0.55
CA GLU A 79 8.08 8.04 0.58
C GLU A 79 8.63 8.29 1.98
N GLN A 80 9.95 8.44 2.11
CA GLN A 80 10.59 8.74 3.39
C GLN A 80 11.83 9.60 3.15
N ASN A 81 11.96 10.71 3.89
CA ASN A 81 13.12 11.61 3.83
C ASN A 81 13.49 12.05 2.39
N GLY A 82 12.49 12.34 1.55
CA GLY A 82 12.69 12.72 0.14
C GLY A 82 13.13 11.57 -0.78
N ARG A 83 13.09 10.32 -0.30
CA ARG A 83 13.37 9.12 -1.10
C ARG A 83 12.11 8.31 -1.31
N THR A 84 11.92 7.82 -2.52
CA THR A 84 10.84 6.91 -2.90
C THR A 84 11.39 5.50 -3.06
N ARG A 85 10.75 4.53 -2.41
CA ARG A 85 11.05 3.10 -2.53
C ARG A 85 9.79 2.34 -2.92
N TYR A 86 9.95 1.32 -3.74
CA TYR A 86 8.86 0.52 -4.28
C TYR A 86 8.92 -0.87 -3.67
N PHE A 87 7.76 -1.40 -3.30
CA PHE A 87 7.66 -2.68 -2.63
C PHE A 87 6.55 -3.51 -3.28
N PHE A 88 6.81 -4.80 -3.46
CA PHE A 88 5.87 -5.74 -4.06
C PHE A 88 5.55 -6.89 -3.11
N CYS A 89 4.26 -7.22 -3.02
CA CYS A 89 3.74 -8.35 -2.26
C CYS A 89 2.68 -9.08 -3.10
N ALA A 90 3.04 -10.22 -3.67
CA ALA A 90 2.11 -11.03 -4.48
C ALA A 90 0.86 -11.48 -3.71
N SER A 91 0.95 -11.67 -2.40
CA SER A 91 -0.20 -12.04 -1.56
C SER A 91 -1.04 -10.86 -1.07
N CYS A 92 -0.70 -9.64 -1.50
CA CYS A 92 -1.36 -8.40 -1.09
C CYS A 92 -2.26 -7.82 -2.19
N GLU A 93 -2.48 -8.55 -3.29
CA GLU A 93 -3.55 -8.21 -4.22
C GLU A 93 -4.91 -8.25 -3.50
N GLY A 94 -5.72 -7.21 -3.71
CA GLY A 94 -7.01 -7.02 -3.04
C GLY A 94 -6.89 -6.59 -1.57
N ILE A 95 -5.74 -6.06 -1.13
CA ILE A 95 -5.49 -5.71 0.28
C ILE A 95 -6.47 -4.68 0.85
N LEU A 96 -7.07 -3.83 0.02
CA LEU A 96 -8.07 -2.85 0.43
C LEU A 96 -9.50 -3.42 0.44
N GLY A 97 -9.72 -4.62 -0.09
CA GLY A 97 -11.02 -5.29 -0.06
C GLY A 97 -11.51 -5.58 1.37
N ARG A 98 -12.82 -5.43 1.63
CA ARG A 98 -13.40 -5.66 2.98
C ARG A 98 -13.14 -7.06 3.53
N GLY A 99 -13.10 -8.07 2.65
CA GLY A 99 -12.86 -9.46 3.01
C GLY A 99 -11.39 -9.87 3.10
N PHE A 100 -10.43 -8.94 2.90
CA PHE A 100 -9.01 -9.29 2.87
C PHE A 100 -8.56 -9.89 4.22
N PRO A 101 -7.99 -11.10 4.24
CA PRO A 101 -7.61 -11.79 5.47
C PRO A 101 -6.25 -11.29 5.97
N ALA A 102 -6.19 -10.01 6.39
CA ALA A 102 -5.01 -9.43 7.03
C ALA A 102 -4.77 -10.07 8.40
N ARG A 103 -4.21 -11.29 8.43
CA ARG A 103 -3.71 -11.87 9.66
C ARG A 103 -2.41 -11.13 10.01
N ALA A 104 -2.37 -10.53 11.19
CA ALA A 104 -1.13 -10.08 11.80
C ALA A 104 -0.16 -11.28 11.84
N ALA A 105 1.06 -11.10 11.32
CA ALA A 105 2.10 -12.10 11.55
C ALA A 105 2.29 -12.25 13.06
N LYS A 106 2.30 -13.50 13.52
CA LYS A 106 2.40 -13.87 14.93
C LYS A 106 3.78 -13.53 15.48
#